data_AF-A0A838HK95-F1
#
_entry.id   AF-A0A838HK95-F1
#
_cell.length_a   1.000
_cell.length_b   1.000
_cell.length_c   1.000
_cell.angle_alpha   90.00
_cell.angle_beta   90.00
_cell.angle_gamma   90.00
#
_symmetry.space_group_name_H-M   'P 1'
#
loop_
_entity.id
_entity.type
_entity.pdbx_description
1 polymer ?
#
loop_
_entity_poly.entity_id
_entity_poly.type
_entity_poly.pdbx_seq_one_letter_code
_entity_poly.pdbx_strand_id
1 'polypeptide(L)'
;GQAWLERQARVLAPAIARARPASRWAGLRPGTPDGLPVVGPSSEARGLLHATGHFRNGVLLAAVTADLVHDALHSPGEPVEPAFDPARFATVGGPR
;
A
#
# COMPACT_ATOMS: atom_id res chain seq x y z
N GLY A 1 -0.81 -16.67 13.48
CA GLY A 1 0.59 -16.66 13.97
C GLY A 1 1.41 -17.76 13.31
N GLN A 2 2.71 -17.83 13.59
CA GLN A 2 3.66 -18.70 12.88
C GLN A 2 3.30 -20.20 12.90
N ALA A 3 2.86 -20.73 14.06
CA ALA A 3 2.45 -22.13 14.18
C ALA A 3 1.28 -22.49 13.25
N TRP A 4 0.39 -21.52 12.97
CA TRP A 4 -0.69 -21.71 12.00
C TRP A 4 -0.13 -21.80 10.57
N LEU A 5 0.79 -20.90 10.19
CA LEU A 5 1.43 -20.93 8.86
C LEU A 5 2.16 -22.26 8.61
N GLU A 6 2.88 -22.76 9.60
CA GLU A 6 3.60 -24.03 9.48
C GLU A 6 2.66 -25.24 9.33
N ARG A 7 1.52 -25.23 10.05
CA ARG A 7 0.49 -26.26 9.87
C ARG A 7 -0.12 -26.21 8.48
N GLN A 8 -0.50 -25.02 8.00
CA GLN A 8 -1.08 -24.86 6.66
C GLN A 8 -0.08 -25.25 5.57
N ALA A 9 1.19 -24.86 5.69
CA ALA A 9 2.22 -25.23 4.74
C ALA A 9 2.40 -26.76 4.64
N ARG A 10 2.36 -27.48 5.77
CA ARG A 10 2.43 -28.96 5.75
C ARG A 10 1.20 -29.63 5.14
N VAL A 11 0.02 -29.02 5.26
CA VAL A 11 -1.21 -29.52 4.61
C VAL A 11 -1.13 -29.32 3.09
N LEU A 12 -0.69 -28.13 2.65
CA LEU A 12 -0.62 -27.78 1.23
C LEU A 12 0.56 -28.45 0.51
N ALA A 13 1.69 -28.61 1.19
CA ALA A 13 2.91 -29.18 0.64
C ALA A 13 3.59 -30.11 1.68
N PRO A 14 3.18 -31.39 1.77
CA PRO A 14 3.68 -32.32 2.77
C PRO A 14 5.21 -32.47 2.80
N ALA A 15 5.88 -32.31 1.65
CA ALA A 15 7.33 -32.36 1.53
C ALA A 15 8.05 -31.29 2.39
N ILE A 16 7.41 -30.14 2.67
CA ILE A 16 7.95 -29.08 3.54
C ILE A 16 8.12 -29.55 4.98
N ALA A 17 7.45 -30.62 5.43
CA ALA A 17 7.60 -31.13 6.80
C ALA A 17 9.04 -31.54 7.15
N ARG A 18 9.87 -31.87 6.15
CA ARG A 18 11.29 -32.21 6.33
C ARG A 18 12.24 -31.02 6.12
N ALA A 19 11.73 -29.88 5.65
CA ALA A 19 12.52 -28.70 5.40
C ALA A 19 12.75 -27.89 6.69
N ARG A 20 13.94 -27.30 6.84
CA ARG A 20 14.24 -26.35 7.91
C ARG A 20 13.94 -24.93 7.43
N PRO A 21 13.24 -24.08 8.21
CA PRO A 21 13.03 -22.68 7.84
C PRO A 21 14.37 -21.95 7.68
N ALA A 22 14.59 -21.32 6.54
CA ALA A 22 15.80 -20.53 6.27
C ALA A 22 15.80 -19.20 7.03
N SER A 23 14.64 -18.54 7.09
CA SER A 23 14.46 -17.28 7.81
C SER A 23 12.99 -17.06 8.15
N ARG A 24 12.72 -16.10 9.05
CA ARG A 24 11.38 -15.63 9.40
C ARG A 24 11.45 -14.12 9.54
N TRP A 25 10.51 -13.42 8.93
CA TRP A 25 10.41 -11.98 9.03
C TRP A 25 8.95 -11.56 9.01
N ALA A 26 8.68 -10.38 9.54
CA ALA A 26 7.40 -9.71 9.44
C ALA A 26 7.67 -8.26 9.05
N GLY A 27 6.74 -7.68 8.29
CA GLY A 27 6.80 -6.28 7.87
C GLY A 27 5.42 -5.66 7.95
N LEU A 28 5.42 -4.34 8.09
CA LEU A 28 4.18 -3.55 8.05
C LEU A 28 3.61 -3.57 6.64
N ARG A 29 2.28 -3.63 6.57
CA ARG A 29 1.53 -3.53 5.31
C ARG A 29 0.53 -2.38 5.50
N PRO A 30 0.94 -1.13 5.29
CA PRO A 30 0.03 0.00 5.39
C PRO A 30 -1.07 -0.15 4.34
N GLY A 31 -2.31 -0.10 4.80
CA GLY A 31 -3.51 -0.11 3.97
C GLY A 31 -4.45 1.00 4.40
N THR A 32 -5.31 1.42 3.49
CA THR A 32 -6.36 2.41 3.75
C THR A 32 -7.68 1.73 4.11
N PRO A 33 -8.65 2.47 4.68
CA PRO A 33 -9.98 1.94 4.99
C PRO A 33 -10.75 1.39 3.77
N ASP A 34 -10.52 1.95 2.58
CA ASP A 34 -11.17 1.56 1.32
C ASP A 34 -10.39 0.50 0.52
N GLY A 35 -9.19 0.13 0.96
CA GLY A 35 -8.32 -0.84 0.29
C GLY A 35 -7.66 -0.33 -0.99
N LEU A 36 -7.78 0.95 -1.32
CA LEU A 36 -7.14 1.60 -2.47
C LEU A 36 -5.87 2.36 -2.08
N PRO A 37 -4.84 2.44 -2.94
CA PRO A 37 -3.67 3.28 -2.68
C PRO A 37 -4.01 4.76 -2.45
N VAL A 38 -3.09 5.48 -1.85
CA VAL A 38 -3.07 6.94 -1.76
C VAL A 38 -1.92 7.45 -2.62
N VAL A 39 -2.25 8.08 -3.74
CA VAL A 39 -1.28 8.62 -4.69
C VAL A 39 -1.72 10.03 -5.08
N GLY A 40 -0.92 11.04 -4.72
CA GLY A 40 -1.24 12.44 -5.02
C GLY A 40 -0.70 13.43 -3.99
N PRO A 41 -0.85 14.74 -4.26
CA PRO A 41 -0.32 15.80 -3.40
C PRO A 41 -1.03 15.87 -2.05
N SER A 42 -0.29 16.21 -1.01
CA SER A 42 -0.87 16.48 0.31
C SER A 42 -1.64 17.80 0.30
N SER A 43 -2.84 17.79 0.88
CA SER A 43 -3.63 19.00 1.15
C SER A 43 -3.11 19.78 2.37
N GLU A 44 -2.29 19.16 3.21
CA GLU A 44 -1.81 19.73 4.48
C GLU A 44 -0.37 20.24 4.41
N ALA A 45 0.47 19.66 3.53
CA ALA A 45 1.88 20.01 3.42
C ALA A 45 2.28 20.32 1.98
N ARG A 46 2.70 21.57 1.73
CA ARG A 46 3.17 22.00 0.41
C ARG A 46 4.42 21.22 0.00
N GLY A 47 4.41 20.67 -1.21
CA GLY A 47 5.52 19.91 -1.78
C GLY A 47 5.62 18.46 -1.28
N LEU A 48 4.68 18.00 -0.44
CA LEU A 48 4.57 16.60 -0.07
C LEU A 48 3.66 15.86 -1.06
N LEU A 49 4.11 14.70 -1.53
CA LEU A 49 3.33 13.78 -2.35
C LEU A 49 3.24 12.42 -1.66
N HIS A 50 2.03 11.87 -1.60
CA HIS A 50 1.78 10.53 -1.07
C HIS A 50 1.88 9.49 -2.19
N ALA A 51 2.46 8.33 -1.86
CA ALA A 51 2.48 7.12 -2.69
C ALA A 51 2.51 5.90 -1.75
N THR A 52 1.38 5.64 -1.06
CA THR A 52 1.29 4.68 0.04
C THR A 52 -0.06 3.96 0.07
N GLY A 53 -0.29 3.11 1.08
CA GLY A 53 -1.60 2.47 1.31
C GLY A 53 -1.87 1.26 0.43
N HIS A 54 -0.90 0.79 -0.36
CA HIS A 54 -1.08 -0.32 -1.30
C HIS A 54 -1.29 -1.71 -0.65
N PHE A 55 -1.12 -1.83 0.67
CA PHE A 55 -1.30 -3.06 1.44
C PHE A 55 -0.60 -4.28 0.82
N ARG A 56 -1.37 -5.24 0.27
CA ARG A 56 -0.89 -6.49 -0.33
C ARG A 56 -0.59 -6.38 -1.82
N ASN A 57 -0.87 -5.23 -2.44
CA ASN A 57 -0.77 -4.99 -3.87
C ASN A 57 0.40 -4.07 -4.25
N GLY A 58 1.28 -3.70 -3.30
CA GLY A 58 2.37 -2.74 -3.54
C GLY A 58 3.28 -3.09 -4.71
N VAL A 59 3.76 -4.34 -4.78
CA VAL A 59 4.62 -4.79 -5.90
C VAL A 59 3.85 -4.82 -7.22
N LEU A 60 2.60 -5.28 -7.19
CA LEU A 60 1.73 -5.35 -8.37
C LEU A 60 1.48 -3.95 -8.97
N LEU A 61 1.25 -2.96 -8.13
CA LEU A 61 0.88 -1.60 -8.53
C LEU A 61 2.08 -0.65 -8.63
N ALA A 62 3.30 -1.13 -8.44
CA ALA A 62 4.49 -0.27 -8.37
C ALA A 62 4.70 0.55 -9.65
N ALA A 63 4.58 -0.07 -10.83
CA ALA A 63 4.80 0.60 -12.10
C ALA A 63 3.78 1.72 -12.34
N VAL A 64 2.48 1.43 -12.26
CA VAL A 64 1.43 2.45 -12.44
C VAL A 64 1.48 3.52 -11.37
N THR A 65 1.88 3.19 -10.14
CA THR A 65 2.11 4.20 -9.09
C THR A 65 3.25 5.14 -9.47
N ALA A 66 4.33 4.63 -10.06
CA ALA A 66 5.45 5.45 -10.50
C ALA A 66 5.04 6.41 -11.63
N ASP A 67 4.21 5.97 -12.58
CA ASP A 67 3.67 6.82 -13.65
C ASP A 67 2.81 7.96 -13.07
N LEU A 68 1.90 7.64 -12.14
CA LEU A 68 1.07 8.65 -11.47
C LEU A 68 1.89 9.65 -10.64
N VAL A 69 2.94 9.18 -9.96
CA VAL A 69 3.88 10.04 -9.22
C VAL A 69 4.65 10.95 -10.19
N HIS A 70 5.12 10.40 -11.31
CA HIS A 70 5.80 11.17 -12.34
C HIS A 70 4.90 12.29 -12.87
N ASP A 71 3.66 11.97 -13.23
CA ASP A 71 2.73 12.95 -13.79
C ASP A 71 2.40 14.04 -12.78
N ALA A 72 2.16 13.68 -11.51
CA ALA A 72 1.89 14.65 -10.45
C ALA A 72 3.09 15.57 -10.14
N LEU A 73 4.33 15.12 -10.37
CA LEU A 73 5.54 15.94 -10.21
C LEU A 73 5.74 16.93 -11.36
N HIS A 74 5.40 16.54 -12.59
CA HIS A 74 5.64 17.35 -13.79
C HIS A 74 4.44 18.23 -14.19
N SER A 75 3.24 17.91 -13.70
CA SER A 75 2.00 18.64 -13.98
C SER A 75 1.32 19.07 -12.69
N PRO A 76 1.97 19.92 -11.86
CA PRO A 76 1.42 20.33 -10.58
C PRO A 76 0.13 21.12 -10.76
N GLY A 77 -0.95 20.69 -10.09
CA GLY A 77 -2.26 21.33 -10.15
C GLY A 77 -3.24 20.66 -11.11
N GLU A 78 -2.78 19.73 -11.94
CA GLU A 78 -3.69 18.86 -12.69
C GLU A 78 -4.40 17.87 -11.76
N PRO A 79 -5.65 17.48 -12.06
CA PRO A 79 -6.36 16.47 -11.27
C PRO A 79 -5.62 15.14 -11.25
N VAL A 80 -5.48 14.56 -10.05
CA VAL A 80 -5.03 13.17 -9.90
C VAL A 80 -6.21 12.21 -10.04
N GLU A 81 -5.93 10.91 -10.18
CA GLU A 81 -6.95 9.85 -10.16
C GLU A 81 -7.81 9.96 -8.88
N PRO A 82 -9.11 10.31 -8.97
CA PRO A 82 -9.93 10.59 -7.78
C PRO A 82 -10.01 9.42 -6.80
N ALA A 83 -9.93 8.19 -7.28
CA ALA A 83 -9.91 7.00 -6.43
C ALA A 83 -8.66 6.91 -5.53
N PHE A 84 -7.55 7.57 -5.92
CA PHE A 84 -6.27 7.55 -5.21
C PHE A 84 -5.93 8.87 -4.54
N ASP A 85 -6.70 9.93 -4.78
CA ASP A 85 -6.51 11.25 -4.18
C ASP A 85 -6.46 11.14 -2.64
N PRO A 86 -5.41 11.68 -1.97
CA PRO A 86 -5.36 11.78 -0.51
C PRO A 86 -6.56 12.48 0.12
N ALA A 87 -7.13 13.48 -0.57
CA ALA A 87 -8.26 14.27 -0.08
C ALA A 87 -9.56 13.45 0.02
N ARG A 88 -9.63 12.25 -0.56
CA ARG A 88 -10.83 11.39 -0.47
C ARG A 88 -11.18 10.95 0.95
N PHE A 89 -10.23 11.04 1.88
CA PHE A 89 -10.44 10.78 3.30
C PHE A 89 -10.65 12.02 4.16
N ALA A 90 -10.64 13.22 3.55
CA ALA A 90 -10.92 14.44 4.28
C ALA A 90 -12.37 14.39 4.79
N THR A 91 -12.55 14.43 6.10
CA THR A 91 -13.87 14.65 6.69
C THR A 91 -14.34 16.06 6.37
N VAL A 92 -15.58 16.19 5.90
CA VAL A 92 -16.25 17.49 5.80
C VAL A 92 -16.43 18.05 7.22
N GLY A 93 -15.55 18.97 7.65
CA GLY A 93 -15.80 19.91 8.75
C GLY A 93 -15.59 19.43 10.20
N GLY A 94 -14.38 18.99 10.57
CA GLY A 94 -13.96 18.93 11.98
C GLY A 94 -13.00 20.08 12.34
N PRO A 95 -13.14 20.75 13.51
CA PRO A 95 -12.29 21.88 13.86
C PRO A 95 -10.83 21.44 14.02
N ARG A 96 -9.94 22.26 13.43
CA ARG A 96 -8.48 22.15 13.56
C ARG A 96 -8.02 22.68 14.91
#